data_AF-A0A084A132-F1
#
_entry.id   AF-A0A084A132-F1
#
_cell.length_a   1.000
_cell.length_b   1.000
_cell.length_c   1.000
_cell.angle_alpha   90.00
_cell.angle_beta   90.00
_cell.angle_gamma   90.00
#
_symmetry.space_group_name_H-M   'P 1'
#
loop_
_entity.id
_entity.type
_entity.pdbx_description
1 polymer ?
#
loop_
_entity_poly.entity_id
_entity_poly.type
_entity_poly.pdbx_seq_one_letter_code
_entity_poly.pdbx_strand_id
1 'polypeptide(L)'
;MGQVRIKNPARRDRLFLFSALAIVLLTLLGKAGDSAGLERTIKVNTSKSRTYSFFRQGVIYYQLLPKMKEAYAILLMEKFTYYLRQHRLYTRTLGII
;
A
#
# COMPACT_ATOMS: atom_id res chain seq x y z
N MET A 1 16.57 -7.03 27.67
CA MET A 1 15.37 -7.33 26.87
C MET A 1 14.15 -7.11 27.77
N GLY A 2 13.60 -5.89 27.79
CA GLY A 2 12.49 -5.55 28.69
C GLY A 2 11.21 -6.28 28.28
N GLN A 3 10.61 -7.03 29.20
CA GLN A 3 9.31 -7.66 28.97
C GLN A 3 8.26 -6.55 28.79
N VAL A 4 7.86 -6.30 27.55
CA VAL A 4 6.74 -5.40 27.22
C VAL A 4 5.48 -6.11 27.71
N ARG A 5 5.07 -5.78 28.94
CA ARG A 5 3.88 -6.36 29.59
C ARG A 5 2.64 -5.75 28.94
N ILE A 6 2.12 -6.41 27.92
CA ILE A 6 0.86 -6.00 27.27
C ILE A 6 -0.28 -6.26 28.25
N LYS A 7 -0.80 -5.19 28.87
CA LYS A 7 -1.95 -5.26 29.81
C LYS A 7 -3.21 -5.90 29.20
N ASN A 8 -3.38 -5.85 27.88
CA ASN A 8 -4.55 -6.42 27.19
C ASN A 8 -4.14 -7.04 25.84
N PRO A 9 -3.94 -8.37 25.76
CA PRO A 9 -3.57 -9.08 24.54
C PRO A 9 -4.54 -8.83 23.39
N ALA A 10 -5.85 -8.81 23.65
CA ALA A 10 -6.85 -8.59 22.61
C ALA A 10 -6.73 -7.20 21.93
N ARG A 11 -6.34 -6.16 22.67
CA ARG A 11 -6.06 -4.83 22.08
C ARG A 11 -4.84 -4.87 21.16
N ARG A 12 -3.78 -5.56 21.58
CA ARG A 12 -2.56 -5.74 20.79
C ARG A 12 -2.86 -6.50 19.51
N ASP A 13 -3.60 -7.60 19.61
CA ASP A 13 -3.87 -8.48 18.48
C ASP A 13 -4.75 -7.78 17.44
N ARG A 14 -5.73 -6.96 17.88
CA ARG A 14 -6.47 -6.04 16.99
C ARG A 14 -5.57 -5.04 16.30
N LEU A 15 -4.65 -4.41 17.03
CA LEU A 15 -3.70 -3.46 16.44
C LEU A 15 -2.80 -4.14 15.41
N PHE A 16 -2.33 -5.36 15.67
CA PHE A 16 -1.56 -6.14 14.70
C PHE A 16 -2.36 -6.50 13.46
N LEU A 17 -3.64 -6.84 13.60
CA LEU A 17 -4.51 -7.07 12.46
C LEU A 17 -4.61 -5.82 11.57
N PHE A 18 -4.86 -4.65 12.16
CA PHE A 18 -4.91 -3.39 11.42
C PHE A 18 -3.57 -3.05 10.76
N SER A 19 -2.45 -3.23 11.47
CA SER A 19 -1.12 -3.01 10.92
C SER A 19 -0.83 -3.94 9.75
N ALA A 20 -1.15 -5.23 9.87
CA ALA A 20 -0.97 -6.21 8.79
C ALA A 20 -1.82 -5.83 7.57
N LEU A 21 -3.07 -5.45 7.79
CA LEU A 21 -3.98 -5.04 6.71
C LEU A 21 -3.49 -3.77 6.01
N ALA A 22 -3.03 -2.77 6.78
CA ALA A 22 -2.43 -1.55 6.23
C ALA A 22 -1.18 -1.85 5.41
N ILE A 23 -0.29 -2.73 5.89
CA ILE A 23 0.92 -3.14 5.16
C ILE A 23 0.56 -3.78 3.82
N VAL A 24 -0.44 -4.67 3.80
CA VAL A 24 -0.87 -5.32 2.55
C VAL A 24 -1.48 -4.29 1.59
N LEU A 25 -2.38 -3.43 2.06
CA LEU A 25 -2.99 -2.38 1.22
C LEU A 25 -1.93 -1.44 0.63
N LEU A 26 -0.98 -0.96 1.44
CA LEU A 26 0.10 -0.11 0.97
C LEU A 26 1.02 -0.86 -0.01
N THR A 27 1.28 -2.14 0.21
CA THR A 27 2.07 -2.95 -0.73
C THR A 27 1.36 -3.08 -2.09
N LEU A 28 0.05 -3.27 -2.09
CA LEU A 28 -0.75 -3.30 -3.32
C LEU A 28 -0.78 -1.93 -4.01
N LEU A 29 -0.85 -0.84 -3.26
CA LEU A 29 -0.79 0.52 -3.80
C LEU A 29 0.57 0.80 -4.47
N GLY A 30 1.67 0.33 -3.87
CA GLY A 30 2.99 0.41 -4.48
C GLY A 30 3.08 -0.38 -5.79
N LYS A 31 2.58 -1.62 -5.80
CA LYS A 31 2.50 -2.45 -7.01
C LYS A 31 1.65 -1.80 -8.10
N ALA A 32 0.55 -1.16 -7.74
CA ALA A 32 -0.31 -0.41 -8.66
C ALA A 32 0.45 0.75 -9.31
N GLY A 33 1.17 1.55 -8.52
CA GLY A 33 1.97 2.66 -9.04
C GLY A 33 3.13 2.21 -9.92
N ASP A 34 3.79 1.10 -9.59
CA ASP A 34 4.82 0.47 -10.44
C ASP A 34 4.23 0.06 -11.79
N SER A 35 3.06 -0.61 -11.79
CA SER A 35 2.37 -1.03 -13.01
C SER A 35 1.85 0.14 -13.85
N ALA A 36 1.55 1.28 -13.23
CA ALA A 36 1.13 2.52 -13.87
C ALA A 36 2.32 3.32 -14.43
N GLY A 37 3.56 2.88 -14.21
CA GLY A 37 4.77 3.59 -14.64
C GLY A 37 5.09 4.83 -13.80
N LEU A 38 4.41 5.02 -12.67
CA LEU A 38 4.59 6.17 -11.78
C LEU A 38 5.88 6.06 -10.94
N GLU A 39 6.56 4.92 -10.94
CA GLU A 39 7.85 4.79 -10.24
C GLU A 39 8.85 5.86 -10.74
N ARG A 40 8.77 6.24 -12.02
CA ARG A 40 9.63 7.25 -12.64
C ARG A 40 9.47 8.65 -12.06
N THR A 41 8.31 8.97 -11.45
CA THR A 41 8.07 10.28 -10.84
C THR A 41 8.60 10.36 -9.41
N ILE A 42 8.78 9.22 -8.74
CA ILE A 42 9.30 9.14 -7.37
C ILE A 42 10.81 8.88 -7.37
N LYS A 43 11.29 8.18 -8.38
CA LYS A 43 12.69 7.78 -8.48
C LYS A 43 13.54 8.92 -9.03
N VAL A 44 14.46 9.40 -8.20
CA VAL A 44 15.48 10.40 -8.60
C VAL A 44 16.61 9.76 -9.42
N ASN A 45 16.84 8.46 -9.24
CA ASN A 45 17.93 7.73 -9.89
C ASN A 45 17.53 7.16 -11.26
N THR A 46 18.42 7.27 -12.25
CA THR A 46 18.25 6.73 -13.61
C THR A 46 18.48 5.21 -13.73
N SER A 47 18.77 4.53 -12.62
CA SER A 47 19.01 3.08 -12.60
C SER A 47 17.80 2.30 -13.09
N LYS A 48 18.03 1.21 -13.84
CA LYS A 48 16.96 0.30 -14.32
C LYS A 48 16.46 -0.66 -13.23
N SER A 49 17.16 -0.78 -12.10
CA SER A 49 16.77 -1.65 -10.98
C SER A 49 15.80 -0.97 -10.02
N ARG A 50 14.80 -1.70 -9.51
CA ARG A 50 13.79 -1.17 -8.58
C ARG A 50 14.46 -0.69 -7.29
N THR A 51 14.27 0.57 -6.92
CA THR A 51 14.99 1.20 -5.79
C THR A 51 14.24 1.06 -4.47
N TYR A 52 12.91 1.01 -4.52
CA TYR A 52 12.06 0.91 -3.34
C TYR A 52 11.29 -0.41 -3.35
N SER A 53 11.10 -1.00 -2.18
CA SER A 53 10.13 -2.08 -2.01
C SER A 53 8.72 -1.56 -2.31
N PHE A 54 7.80 -2.43 -2.73
CA PHE A 54 6.43 -2.02 -3.00
C PHE A 54 5.74 -1.39 -1.79
N PHE A 55 5.96 -1.91 -0.58
CA PHE A 55 5.46 -1.26 0.63
C PHE A 55 5.93 0.19 0.74
N ARG A 56 7.23 0.44 0.51
CA ARG A 56 7.80 1.79 0.59
C ARG A 56 7.30 2.70 -0.53
N GLN A 57 7.16 2.19 -1.75
CA GLN A 57 6.52 2.92 -2.85
C GLN A 57 5.07 3.29 -2.48
N GLY A 58 4.30 2.36 -1.94
CA GLY A 58 2.92 2.57 -1.51
C GLY A 58 2.77 3.63 -0.43
N VAL A 59 3.66 3.64 0.57
CA VAL A 59 3.70 4.70 1.58
C VAL A 59 3.95 6.06 0.93
N ILE A 60 4.89 6.15 -0.01
CA ILE A 60 5.17 7.40 -0.73
C ILE A 60 3.94 7.86 -1.53
N TYR A 61 3.34 6.96 -2.32
CA TYR A 61 2.11 7.29 -3.06
C TYR A 61 0.99 7.75 -2.15
N TYR A 62 0.79 7.11 -1.00
CA TYR A 62 -0.23 7.49 -0.04
C TYR A 62 0.01 8.91 0.53
N GLN A 63 1.27 9.27 0.81
CA GLN A 63 1.62 10.61 1.26
C GLN A 63 1.48 11.66 0.14
N LEU A 64 1.68 11.28 -1.11
CA LEU A 64 1.60 12.17 -2.27
C LEU A 64 0.17 12.38 -2.78
N LEU A 65 -0.75 11.43 -2.54
CA LEU A 65 -2.16 11.47 -2.99
C LEU A 65 -2.82 12.85 -2.84
N PRO A 66 -2.74 13.55 -1.69
CA PRO A 66 -3.40 14.84 -1.51
C PRO A 66 -2.88 15.96 -2.42
N LYS A 67 -1.65 15.84 -2.92
CA LYS A 67 -0.98 16.84 -3.78
C LYS A 67 -0.76 16.32 -5.21
N MET A 68 -1.20 15.10 -5.48
CA MET A 68 -0.98 14.43 -6.75
C MET A 68 -1.87 15.05 -7.83
N LYS A 69 -1.36 15.16 -9.06
CA LYS A 69 -2.21 15.55 -10.20
C LYS A 69 -3.34 14.53 -10.34
N GLU A 70 -4.54 15.03 -10.55
CA GLU A 70 -5.76 14.21 -10.57
C GLU A 70 -5.69 13.06 -11.58
N ALA A 71 -5.16 13.30 -12.78
CA ALA A 71 -4.96 12.25 -13.79
C ALA A 71 -4.08 11.08 -13.29
N TYR A 72 -3.04 11.37 -12.51
CA TYR A 72 -2.19 10.33 -11.92
C TYR A 72 -2.86 9.64 -10.74
N ALA A 73 -3.63 10.38 -9.94
CA ALA A 73 -4.40 9.81 -8.84
C ALA A 73 -5.46 8.83 -9.34
N ILE A 74 -6.20 9.20 -10.39
CA ILE A 74 -7.19 8.32 -11.05
C ILE A 74 -6.51 7.06 -11.58
N LEU A 75 -5.43 7.21 -12.37
CA LEU A 75 -4.70 6.07 -12.92
C LEU A 75 -4.18 5.12 -11.84
N LEU A 76 -3.63 5.67 -10.75
CA LEU A 76 -3.16 4.89 -9.60
C LEU A 76 -4.31 4.12 -8.94
N MET A 77 -5.46 4.77 -8.73
CA MET A 77 -6.62 4.17 -8.07
C MET A 77 -7.32 3.13 -8.95
N GLU A 78 -7.35 3.29 -10.26
CA GLU A 78 -7.84 2.26 -11.20
C GLU A 78 -6.99 0.99 -11.12
N LYS A 79 -5.67 1.13 -11.17
CA LYS A 79 -4.75 -0.02 -11.05
C LYS A 79 -4.81 -0.64 -9.66
N PHE A 80 -4.96 0.17 -8.62
CA PHE A 80 -5.12 -0.30 -7.26
C PHE A 80 -6.40 -1.13 -7.09
N THR A 81 -7.52 -0.63 -7.61
CA THR A 81 -8.81 -1.34 -7.63
C THR A 81 -8.71 -2.66 -8.42
N TYR A 82 -8.02 -2.65 -9.56
CA TYR A 82 -7.76 -3.86 -10.34
C TYR A 82 -7.04 -4.93 -9.49
N TYR A 83 -5.95 -4.58 -8.81
CA TYR A 83 -5.22 -5.54 -7.97
C TYR A 83 -6.00 -5.96 -6.73
N LEU A 84 -6.79 -5.07 -6.12
CA LEU A 84 -7.68 -5.41 -5.02
C LEU A 84 -8.70 -6.48 -5.42
N ARG A 85 -9.33 -6.34 -6.59
CA ARG A 85 -10.31 -7.30 -7.11
C ARG A 85 -9.71 -8.66 -7.43
N GLN A 86 -8.41 -8.74 -7.73
CA GLN A 86 -7.73 -10.03 -7.97
C GLN A 86 -7.48 -10.83 -6.69
N HIS A 87 -7.43 -10.18 -5.52
CA HIS A 87 -7.23 -10.87 -4.26
C HIS A 87 -8.57 -11.30 -3.64
N ARG A 88 -8.91 -12.59 -3.76
CA ARG A 88 -10.17 -13.21 -3.24
C ARG A 88 -10.52 -12.85 -1.80
N LEU A 89 -9.51 -12.60 -0.95
CA LEU A 89 -9.72 -12.16 0.43
C LEU A 89 -10.38 -10.78 0.48
N TYR A 90 -9.93 -9.81 -0.31
CA TYR A 90 -10.47 -8.44 -0.30
C TYR A 90 -11.90 -8.38 -0.85
N THR A 91 -12.19 -9.10 -1.94
CA THR A 91 -13.56 -9.19 -2.49
C THR A 91 -14.54 -9.79 -1.49
N ARG A 92 -14.12 -10.80 -0.72
CA ARG A 92 -15.01 -11.56 0.18
C ARG A 92 -15.09 -11.00 1.60
N THR A 93 -14.03 -10.38 2.12
CA THR A 93 -14.00 -9.84 3.50
C THR A 93 -14.21 -8.34 3.60
N LEU A 94 -13.89 -7.56 2.56
CA LEU A 94 -14.01 -6.09 2.58
C LEU A 94 -15.15 -5.56 1.70
N GLY A 95 -15.89 -6.42 1.00
CA GLY A 95 -17.09 -6.04 0.24
C GLY A 95 -16.82 -5.10 -0.94
N ILE A 96 -15.60 -5.13 -1.50
CA ILE A 96 -15.24 -4.33 -2.67
C ILE A 96 -15.85 -5.01 -3.92
N ILE A 97 -16.97 -4.45 -4.41
CA ILE A 97 -17.68 -4.86 -5.63
C ILE A 97 -17.10 -4.07 -6.81
#